data_AF-A0A9Q3H5M1-F1
#
_entry.id   AF-A0A9Q3H5M1-F1
#
_cell.length_a   1.000
_cell.length_b   1.000
_cell.length_c   1.000
_cell.angle_alpha   90.00
_cell.angle_beta   90.00
_cell.angle_gamma   90.00
#
_symmetry.space_group_name_H-M   'P 1'
#
loop_
_entity.id
_entity.type
_entity.pdbx_description
1 polymer ?
#
loop_
_entity_poly.entity_id
_entity_poly.type
_entity_poly.pdbx_seq_one_letter_code
_entity_poly.pdbx_strand_id
1 'polypeptide(L)'
;MLGTKHAFSTAYHPQTDGLAEKIIKTMEDIRRRFCAYGMEYKDHEGYTHDWVTFLQAVQLAYNTSQPSTTGRTPALVEQGWNPLLPVDHLKNNLLTIHPTAKAFHDMWK
;
A
#
# COMPACT_ATOMS: atom_id res chain seq x y z
N MET A 1 21.53 1.50 27.08
CA MET A 1 20.95 0.63 26.03
C MET A 1 19.72 -0.05 26.61
N LEU A 2 18.60 -0.07 25.89
CA LEU A 2 17.26 -0.45 26.39
C LEU A 2 17.04 -1.97 26.61
N GLY A 3 18.11 -2.75 26.85
CA GLY A 3 18.02 -4.20 27.06
C GLY A 3 17.67 -5.03 25.81
N THR A 4 17.67 -4.42 24.62
CA THR A 4 17.32 -5.10 23.36
C THR A 4 18.37 -6.14 22.97
N LYS A 5 17.93 -7.36 22.64
CA LYS A 5 18.80 -8.40 22.07
C LYS A 5 18.84 -8.25 20.55
N HIS A 6 20.04 -8.12 20.00
CA HIS A 6 20.24 -8.08 18.55
C HIS A 6 20.22 -9.49 17.97
N ALA A 7 19.38 -9.71 16.96
CA ALA A 7 19.40 -10.91 16.12
C ALA A 7 19.94 -10.53 14.75
N PHE A 8 21.16 -10.97 14.41
CA PHE A 8 21.77 -10.70 13.12
C PHE A 8 21.42 -11.81 12.13
N SER A 9 21.11 -11.43 10.89
CA SER A 9 21.11 -12.38 9.77
C SER A 9 22.55 -12.73 9.40
N THR A 10 22.76 -13.94 8.87
CA THR A 10 24.04 -14.34 8.30
C THR A 10 24.10 -13.94 6.83
N ALA A 11 25.31 -13.65 6.32
CA ALA A 11 25.49 -13.35 4.90
C ALA A 11 24.93 -14.49 4.04
N TYR A 12 24.23 -14.13 2.95
CA TYR A 12 23.60 -15.07 2.01
C TYR A 12 22.49 -15.96 2.62
N HIS A 13 21.89 -15.56 3.75
CA HIS A 13 20.78 -16.29 4.37
C HIS A 13 19.51 -15.41 4.50
N PRO A 14 18.81 -15.15 3.38
CA PRO A 14 17.65 -14.23 3.34
C PRO A 14 16.44 -14.70 4.17
N GLN A 15 16.40 -15.98 4.56
CA GLN A 15 15.30 -16.54 5.34
C GLN A 15 15.17 -15.95 6.75
N THR A 16 16.26 -15.42 7.34
CA THR A 16 16.23 -14.86 8.69
C THR A 16 15.40 -13.57 8.78
N ASP A 17 15.28 -12.80 7.70
CA ASP A 17 14.50 -11.55 7.66
C ASP A 17 13.52 -11.51 6.46
N GLY A 18 13.02 -12.69 6.07
CA GLY A 18 12.20 -12.83 4.87
C GLY A 18 10.88 -12.04 4.90
N LEU A 19 10.37 -11.72 6.09
CA LEU A 19 9.20 -10.86 6.25
C LEU A 19 9.51 -9.42 5.83
N ALA A 20 10.58 -8.82 6.36
CA ALA A 20 10.97 -7.47 5.99
C ALA A 20 11.33 -7.42 4.50
N GLU A 21 12.08 -8.41 3.99
CA GLU A 21 12.45 -8.50 2.57
C GLU A 21 11.22 -8.51 1.65
N LYS A 22 10.18 -9.30 1.99
CA LYS A 22 8.94 -9.37 1.20
C LYS A 22 8.16 -8.05 1.22
N ILE A 23 8.15 -7.37 2.36
CA ILE A 23 7.51 -6.05 2.50
C ILE A 23 8.26 -5.02 1.66
N ILE A 24 9.58 -4.95 1.79
CA ILE A 24 10.44 -4.03 1.03
C ILE A 24 10.23 -4.25 -0.47
N LYS A 25 10.23 -5.50 -0.94
CA LYS A 25 9.98 -5.84 -2.35
C LYS A 25 8.61 -5.36 -2.83
N THR A 26 7.58 -5.49 -2.01
CA THR A 26 6.21 -5.07 -2.34
C THR A 26 6.13 -3.54 -2.44
N MET A 27 6.70 -2.82 -1.47
CA MET A 27 6.76 -1.36 -1.48
C MET A 27 7.55 -0.83 -2.68
N GLU A 28 8.64 -1.51 -3.04
CA GLU A 28 9.43 -1.17 -4.22
C GLU A 28 8.65 -1.35 -5.53
N ASP A 29 7.88 -2.44 -5.64
CA ASP A 29 7.03 -2.70 -6.81
C ASP A 29 5.91 -1.65 -6.94
N ILE A 30 5.27 -1.25 -5.84
CA ILE A 30 4.33 -0.12 -5.82
C ILE A 30 5.03 1.15 -6.30
N ARG A 31 6.20 1.49 -5.72
CA ARG A 31 6.97 2.67 -6.10
C ARG A 31 7.32 2.66 -7.60
N ARG A 32 7.80 1.53 -8.15
CA ARG A 32 8.12 1.43 -9.59
C ARG A 32 6.90 1.69 -10.47
N ARG A 33 5.72 1.18 -10.11
CA ARG A 33 4.50 1.34 -10.91
C ARG A 33 3.93 2.76 -10.87
N PHE A 34 4.07 3.45 -9.75
CA PHE A 34 3.41 4.74 -9.54
C PHE A 34 4.35 5.96 -9.55
N CYS A 35 5.66 5.79 -9.30
CA CYS A 35 6.64 6.89 -9.32
C CYS A 35 7.48 6.96 -10.60
N ALA A 36 7.75 5.83 -11.27
CA ALA A 36 8.68 5.83 -12.39
C ALA A 36 8.21 6.72 -13.56
N TYR A 37 6.93 7.08 -13.60
CA TYR A 37 6.30 7.88 -14.65
C TYR A 37 5.78 9.25 -14.17
N GLY A 38 6.34 9.80 -13.07
CA GLY A 38 5.91 11.08 -12.51
C GLY A 38 5.81 12.24 -13.52
N MET A 39 4.88 13.17 -13.23
CA MET A 39 4.49 14.25 -14.15
C MET A 39 5.42 15.48 -14.12
N GLU A 40 6.33 15.59 -13.14
CA GLU A 40 7.17 16.78 -12.98
C GLU A 40 8.62 16.39 -12.64
N TYR A 41 9.54 17.09 -13.30
CA TYR A 41 10.98 16.88 -13.38
C TYR A 41 11.42 15.44 -13.68
N LYS A 42 11.69 15.21 -14.97
CA LYS A 42 12.37 14.02 -15.47
C LYS A 42 13.84 14.35 -15.64
N ASP A 43 14.73 13.50 -15.14
CA ASP A 43 16.11 13.52 -15.62
C ASP A 43 16.17 13.17 -17.13
N HIS A 44 17.37 13.18 -17.70
CA HIS A 44 17.59 12.82 -19.11
C HIS A 44 17.12 11.39 -19.46
N GLU A 45 16.88 10.55 -18.46
CA GLU A 45 16.40 9.17 -18.59
C GLU A 45 14.88 9.02 -18.40
N GLY A 46 14.17 10.11 -18.06
CA GLY A 46 12.71 10.10 -17.96
C GLY A 46 12.14 9.86 -16.55
N TYR A 47 12.98 9.77 -15.52
CA TYR A 47 12.58 9.40 -14.16
C TYR A 47 12.41 10.60 -13.23
N THR A 48 11.34 10.59 -12.44
CA THR A 48 11.15 11.50 -11.30
C THR A 48 11.85 10.92 -10.07
N HIS A 49 12.83 11.66 -9.54
CA HIS A 49 13.69 11.21 -8.43
C HIS A 49 13.15 11.53 -7.03
N ASP A 50 11.97 12.16 -6.91
CA ASP A 50 11.38 12.50 -5.60
C ASP A 50 10.61 11.31 -4.98
N TRP A 51 11.34 10.22 -4.75
CA TRP A 51 10.79 9.02 -4.11
C TRP A 51 10.47 9.23 -2.62
N VAL A 52 11.10 10.23 -1.98
CA VAL A 52 10.92 10.54 -0.56
C VAL A 52 9.52 11.05 -0.31
N THR A 53 9.03 11.98 -1.12
CA THR A 53 7.66 12.51 -1.02
C THR A 53 6.62 11.41 -1.23
N PHE A 54 6.91 10.43 -2.11
CA PHE A 54 5.98 9.34 -2.39
C PHE A 54 5.95 8.24 -1.31
N LEU A 55 6.99 8.14 -0.46
CA LEU A 55 7.11 7.06 0.51
C LEU A 55 5.90 6.99 1.47
N GLN A 56 5.39 8.14 1.90
CA GLN A 56 4.20 8.21 2.76
C GLN A 56 2.96 7.64 2.06
N ALA A 57 2.78 7.94 0.77
CA ALA A 57 1.68 7.41 -0.03
C ALA A 57 1.79 5.89 -0.23
N VAL A 58 3.00 5.36 -0.47
CA VAL A 58 3.25 3.91 -0.56
C VAL A 58 2.93 3.22 0.75
N GLN A 59 3.39 3.78 1.87
CA GLN A 59 3.17 3.22 3.19
C GLN A 59 1.68 3.16 3.50
N LEU A 60 0.94 4.24 3.24
CA LEU A 60 -0.51 4.29 3.43
C LEU A 60 -1.19 3.23 2.56
N ALA A 61 -0.88 3.19 1.26
CA ALA A 61 -1.46 2.23 0.32
C ALA A 61 -1.19 0.78 0.74
N TYR A 62 0.03 0.45 1.17
CA TYR A 62 0.36 -0.88 1.67
C TYR A 62 -0.43 -1.22 2.94
N ASN A 63 -0.49 -0.30 3.91
CA ASN A 63 -1.15 -0.51 5.19
C ASN A 63 -2.67 -0.67 5.07
N THR A 64 -3.30 -0.09 4.04
CA THR A 64 -4.75 -0.21 3.79
C THR A 64 -5.11 -1.25 2.74
N SER A 65 -4.15 -1.87 2.08
CA SER A 65 -4.40 -2.96 1.12
C SER A 65 -4.49 -4.29 1.84
N GLN A 66 -5.38 -5.17 1.40
CA GLN A 66 -5.52 -6.52 1.96
C GLN A 66 -4.61 -7.50 1.21
N PRO A 67 -3.57 -8.07 1.85
CA PRO A 67 -2.76 -9.09 1.24
C PRO A 67 -3.54 -10.40 1.14
N SER A 68 -3.35 -11.15 0.05
CA SER A 68 -4.02 -12.44 -0.18
C SER A 68 -3.73 -13.49 0.88
N THR A 69 -2.57 -13.41 1.54
CA THR A 69 -2.15 -14.36 2.58
C THR A 69 -2.92 -14.19 3.89
N THR A 70 -3.26 -12.95 4.25
CA THR A 70 -3.81 -12.62 5.57
C THR A 70 -5.29 -12.27 5.50
N GLY A 71 -5.79 -11.82 4.33
CA GLY A 71 -7.17 -11.38 4.15
C GLY A 71 -7.56 -10.17 5.00
N ARG A 72 -6.60 -9.53 5.67
CA ARG A 72 -6.75 -8.37 6.54
C ARG A 72 -5.66 -7.36 6.23
N THR A 73 -5.99 -6.09 6.37
CA THR A 73 -5.06 -4.98 6.16
C THR A 73 -3.97 -4.97 7.25
N PRO A 74 -2.71 -4.64 6.91
CA PRO A 74 -1.65 -4.53 7.92
C PRO A 74 -1.98 -3.55 9.05
N ALA A 75 -2.63 -2.41 8.74
CA ALA A 75 -3.05 -1.45 9.77
C ALA A 75 -4.01 -2.09 10.80
N LEU A 76 -4.95 -2.92 10.34
CA LEU A 76 -5.87 -3.61 11.23
C LEU A 76 -5.17 -4.65 12.10
N VAL A 77 -4.17 -5.35 11.55
CA VAL A 77 -3.43 -6.40 12.27
C VAL A 77 -2.49 -5.79 13.31
N GLU A 78 -1.75 -4.74 12.95
CA GLU A 78 -0.72 -4.14 13.80
C GLU A 78 -1.27 -3.08 14.77
N GLN A 79 -2.23 -2.26 14.32
CA GLN A 79 -2.73 -1.11 15.08
C GLN A 79 -4.16 -1.32 15.60
N GLY A 80 -4.89 -2.31 15.07
CA GLY A 80 -6.27 -2.59 15.45
C GLY A 80 -7.33 -1.70 14.77
N TRP A 81 -6.94 -0.81 13.85
CA TRP A 81 -7.86 0.07 13.12
C TRP A 81 -7.36 0.36 11.71
N ASN A 82 -8.29 0.75 10.82
CA ASN A 82 -7.95 1.21 9.48
C ASN A 82 -8.12 2.73 9.40
N PRO A 83 -7.17 3.46 8.80
CA PRO A 83 -7.31 4.89 8.59
C PRO A 83 -8.40 5.20 7.57
N LEU A 84 -9.08 6.33 7.76
CA LEU A 84 -10.02 6.87 6.78
C LEU A 84 -9.23 7.38 5.58
N LEU A 85 -9.57 6.89 4.39
CA LEU A 85 -8.93 7.32 3.16
C LEU A 85 -9.72 8.47 2.51
N PRO A 86 -9.06 9.34 1.72
CA PRO A 86 -9.77 10.38 0.95
C PRO A 86 -10.90 9.81 0.09
N VAL A 87 -10.72 8.60 -0.45
CA VAL A 87 -11.75 7.92 -1.25
C VAL A 87 -13.00 7.56 -0.45
N ASP A 88 -12.88 7.35 0.86
CA ASP A 88 -14.02 7.04 1.71
C ASP A 88 -14.87 8.29 1.94
N HIS A 89 -14.23 9.44 2.11
CA HIS A 89 -14.92 10.74 2.15
C HIS A 89 -15.64 11.07 0.85
N LEU A 90 -15.03 10.76 -0.30
CA LEU A 90 -15.68 10.94 -1.60
C LEU A 90 -16.89 10.01 -1.76
N LYS A 91 -16.77 8.75 -1.34
CA LYS A 91 -17.86 7.76 -1.41
C LYS A 91 -19.06 8.12 -0.55
N ASN A 92 -18.83 8.72 0.62
CA ASN A 92 -19.93 9.14 1.50
C ASN A 92 -20.83 10.22 0.88
N ASN A 93 -20.29 11.02 -0.05
CA ASN A 93 -21.04 12.04 -0.78
C ASN A 93 -21.61 11.54 -2.11
N LEU A 94 -21.38 10.28 -2.49
CA LEU A 94 -22.02 9.69 -3.65
C LEU A 94 -23.48 9.37 -3.32
N LEU A 95 -24.38 9.61 -4.28
CA LEU A 95 -25.78 9.22 -4.17
C LEU A 95 -25.85 7.73 -3.82
N THR A 96 -26.49 7.42 -2.69
CA THR A 96 -26.76 6.04 -2.30
C THR A 96 -27.79 5.48 -3.28
N ILE A 97 -27.32 4.78 -4.31
CA ILE A 97 -28.22 4.14 -5.29
C ILE A 97 -29.07 3.15 -4.51
N HIS A 98 -30.39 3.34 -4.55
CA HIS A 98 -31.32 2.43 -3.89
C HIS A 98 -31.07 0.99 -4.38
N PRO A 99 -31.15 -0.04 -3.52
CA PRO A 99 -30.86 -1.43 -3.89
C PRO A 99 -31.57 -1.90 -5.17
N THR A 100 -32.78 -1.41 -5.40
CA THR A 100 -33.57 -1.67 -6.63
C THR A 100 -32.91 -1.14 -7.90
N ALA A 101 -32.35 0.07 -7.87
CA ALA A 101 -31.68 0.66 -9.03
C ALA A 101 -30.35 -0.04 -9.33
N LYS A 102 -29.66 -0.54 -8.30
CA LYS A 102 -28.47 -1.39 -8.45
C LYS A 102 -28.83 -2.74 -9.09
N ALA A 103 -29.89 -3.40 -8.60
CA ALA A 103 -30.37 -4.65 -9.17
C ALA A 103 -30.80 -4.52 -10.64
N PHE A 104 -31.41 -3.39 -11.01
CA PHE A 104 -31.76 -3.13 -12.40
C PHE A 104 -30.53 -3.01 -13.32
N HIS A 105 -29.44 -2.36 -12.86
CA HIS A 105 -28.20 -2.29 -13.63
C HIS A 105 -27.55 -3.67 -13.83
N ASP A 106 -27.54 -4.51 -12.79
CA ASP A 106 -26.92 -5.83 -12.83
C ASP A 106 -27.74 -6.85 -13.66
N MET A 107 -29.03 -6.61 -13.86
CA MET A 107 -29.92 -7.48 -14.65
C MET A 107 -29.71 -7.36 -16.17
N TRP A 108 -29.09 -6.27 -16.64
CA TRP A 108 -28.87 -5.99 -18.06
C TRP A 108 -27.38 -6.06 -18.47
N LYS A 109 -26.54 -6.65 -17.61
CA LYS A 109 -25.18 -7.10 -17.95
C LYS A 109 -25.18 -8.60 -18.20
#